data_AF-A0A836C2W3-F1
#
_entry.id   AF-A0A836C2W3-F1
#
_cell.length_a   1.000
_cell.length_b   1.000
_cell.length_c   1.000
_cell.angle_alpha   90.00
_cell.angle_beta   90.00
_cell.angle_gamma   90.00
#
_symmetry.space_group_name_H-M   'P 1'
#
loop_
_entity.id
_entity.type
_entity.pdbx_description
1 polymer ?
#
loop_
_entity_poly.entity_id
_entity_poly.type
_entity_poly.pdbx_seq_one_letter_code
_entity_poly.pdbx_strand_id
1 'polypeptide(L)'
;MISLIMPPKDQVARVQKMLGDEYGTASNIKSRVNRLSVLSAITSAQQRLKLYNKVPPNGLVVYTGTIMTDDGKEKKVNIDFEPFKPINTSLYLCDNKFHTEALNELLESDNKYGFIIMDGNGSLFGTLCGNTREVMHKFLVDLPKKHGRGGQSALRFARLRVEKRHNYVRKVAEMAVQFFITNDRPNVAGLVLAGSADFKNELSQSDMFDPRLQAVVLGVVDVSYGGENGFNQAIELSSEMLANVKFVQEKRLIGRFFEEISQDSGKFVFSVKDTMQCLEMGAVEILIVWENLDCDRYELLNPSTSKTEVKLLNAEQAKDTSHFKDKEAGCDLEVQDKMPLLEWLANNYKKFGCTLEFVTNKSQEGSQFCRGFGGIGGILRYQVNLAELEVDEDEVNDALWSDDDF
;
A
#
# COMPACT_ATOMS: atom_id res chain seq x y z
N MET A 1 -6.03 -22.21 17.66
CA MET A 1 -6.38 -21.50 16.42
C MET A 1 -5.48 -22.02 15.31
N ILE A 2 -6.01 -22.26 14.13
CA ILE A 2 -5.28 -22.85 13.00
C ILE A 2 -4.96 -21.75 11.99
N SER A 3 -3.68 -21.68 11.63
CA SER A 3 -3.17 -20.89 10.52
C SER A 3 -2.70 -21.85 9.44
N LEU A 4 -3.32 -21.78 8.26
CA LEU A 4 -3.00 -22.65 7.13
C LEU A 4 -2.71 -21.80 5.89
N ILE A 5 -1.55 -21.99 5.29
CA ILE A 5 -1.09 -21.30 4.08
C ILE A 5 -0.63 -22.34 3.07
N MET A 6 -1.22 -22.27 1.87
CA MET A 6 -0.90 -23.15 0.75
C MET A 6 -0.25 -22.35 -0.38
N PRO A 7 0.97 -22.73 -0.83
CA PRO A 7 1.62 -22.08 -1.95
C PRO A 7 0.90 -22.43 -3.27
N PRO A 8 1.09 -21.63 -4.33
CA PRO A 8 0.50 -21.93 -5.62
C PRO A 8 1.09 -23.23 -6.16
N LYS A 9 0.26 -24.00 -6.87
CA LYS A 9 0.56 -25.35 -7.41
C LYS A 9 0.53 -26.49 -6.39
N ASP A 10 0.32 -26.24 -5.09
CA ASP A 10 0.08 -27.33 -4.15
C ASP A 10 -1.31 -27.97 -4.39
N GLN A 11 -1.50 -29.17 -3.85
CA GLN A 11 -2.73 -29.95 -4.03
C GLN A 11 -3.61 -29.86 -2.79
N VAL A 12 -4.86 -29.42 -2.96
CA VAL A 12 -5.86 -29.36 -1.87
C VAL A 12 -6.04 -30.72 -1.21
N ALA A 13 -6.00 -31.82 -1.98
CA ALA A 13 -6.14 -33.18 -1.47
C ALA A 13 -5.04 -33.57 -0.47
N ARG A 14 -3.79 -33.12 -0.69
CA ARG A 14 -2.67 -33.36 0.23
C ARG A 14 -2.92 -32.72 1.58
N VAL A 15 -3.41 -31.47 1.57
CA VAL A 15 -3.70 -30.71 2.79
C VAL A 15 -4.95 -31.23 3.51
N GLN A 16 -5.98 -31.64 2.78
CA GLN A 16 -7.13 -32.33 3.36
C GLN A 16 -6.75 -33.63 4.08
N LYS A 17 -5.84 -34.42 3.50
CA LYS A 17 -5.30 -35.62 4.14
C LYS A 17 -4.55 -35.27 5.43
N MET A 18 -3.65 -34.29 5.37
CA MET A 18 -2.90 -33.83 6.55
C MET A 18 -3.85 -33.38 7.68
N LEU A 19 -4.89 -32.59 7.38
CA LEU A 19 -5.89 -32.22 8.37
C LEU A 19 -6.68 -33.42 8.93
N GLY A 20 -6.87 -34.48 8.14
CA GLY A 20 -7.48 -35.73 8.60
C GLY A 20 -6.60 -36.48 9.61
N ASP A 21 -5.29 -36.55 9.34
CA ASP A 21 -4.30 -37.16 10.24
C ASP A 21 -4.17 -36.35 11.55
N GLU A 22 -4.17 -35.02 11.45
CA GLU A 22 -4.18 -34.09 12.58
C GLU A 22 -5.46 -34.21 13.41
N TYR A 23 -6.63 -34.39 12.78
CA TYR A 23 -7.89 -34.64 13.48
C TYR A 23 -7.83 -35.90 14.33
N GLY A 24 -7.26 -36.99 13.79
CA GLY A 24 -7.05 -38.24 14.53
C GLY A 24 -6.11 -38.05 15.72
N THR A 25 -5.02 -37.32 15.52
CA THR A 25 -4.04 -37.04 16.58
C THR A 25 -4.64 -36.15 17.67
N ALA A 26 -5.42 -35.13 17.30
CA ALA A 26 -6.10 -34.24 18.23
C ALA A 26 -7.14 -34.95 19.12
N SER A 27 -7.72 -36.08 18.67
CA SER A 27 -8.64 -36.84 19.51
C SER A 27 -7.99 -37.43 20.78
N ASN A 28 -6.67 -37.61 20.77
CA ASN A 28 -5.89 -38.13 21.91
C ASN A 28 -5.56 -37.07 22.97
N ILE A 29 -5.94 -35.80 22.75
CA ILE A 29 -5.75 -34.72 23.72
C ILE A 29 -6.56 -35.01 24.99
N LYS A 30 -5.90 -35.03 26.15
CA LYS A 30 -6.53 -35.35 27.45
C LYS A 30 -7.48 -34.26 27.95
N SER A 31 -7.14 -32.99 27.72
CA SER A 31 -7.99 -31.85 28.11
C SER A 31 -9.24 -31.79 27.24
N ARG A 32 -10.42 -31.99 27.85
CA ARG A 32 -11.71 -32.00 27.14
C ARG A 32 -11.98 -30.71 26.36
N VAL A 33 -11.72 -29.56 26.99
CA VAL A 33 -11.98 -28.24 26.42
C VAL A 33 -11.03 -27.96 25.24
N ASN A 34 -9.74 -28.22 25.42
CA ASN A 34 -8.76 -28.01 24.35
C ASN A 34 -9.02 -28.96 23.18
N ARG A 35 -9.32 -30.24 23.46
CA ARG A 35 -9.67 -31.22 22.43
C ARG A 35 -10.85 -30.76 21.58
N LEU A 36 -11.96 -30.35 22.20
CA LEU A 36 -13.15 -29.90 21.47
C LEU A 36 -12.86 -28.65 20.61
N SER A 37 -12.06 -27.73 21.14
CA SER A 37 -11.67 -26.51 20.43
C SER A 37 -10.83 -26.81 19.18
N VAL A 38 -9.80 -27.67 19.32
CA VAL A 38 -8.95 -28.08 18.20
C VAL A 38 -9.73 -28.87 17.16
N LEU A 39 -10.55 -29.85 17.58
CA LEU A 39 -11.37 -30.64 16.65
C LEU A 39 -12.34 -29.74 15.88
N SER A 40 -13.01 -28.79 16.55
CA SER A 40 -13.91 -27.84 15.88
C SER A 40 -13.18 -26.95 14.88
N ALA A 41 -11.94 -26.51 15.18
CA ALA A 41 -11.14 -25.69 14.27
C ALA A 41 -10.71 -26.49 13.02
N ILE A 42 -10.26 -27.74 13.20
CA ILE A 42 -9.88 -28.63 12.10
C ILE A 42 -11.09 -28.94 11.21
N THR A 43 -12.25 -29.27 11.80
CA THR A 43 -13.48 -29.51 11.04
C THR A 43 -13.88 -28.28 10.23
N SER A 44 -13.75 -27.08 10.80
CA SER A 44 -14.04 -25.83 10.09
C SER A 44 -13.08 -25.60 8.93
N ALA A 45 -11.77 -25.86 9.10
CA ALA A 45 -10.78 -25.76 8.03
C ALA A 45 -11.05 -26.77 6.90
N GLN A 46 -11.39 -28.01 7.24
CA GLN A 46 -11.76 -29.03 6.26
C GLN A 46 -13.02 -28.65 5.46
N GLN A 47 -14.03 -28.08 6.11
CA GLN A 47 -15.24 -27.61 5.43
C GLN A 47 -14.93 -26.46 4.46
N ARG A 48 -14.04 -25.54 4.83
CA ARG A 48 -13.62 -24.43 3.97
C ARG A 48 -12.83 -24.92 2.76
N LEU A 49 -11.88 -25.82 2.96
CA LEU A 49 -11.09 -26.40 1.86
C LEU A 49 -11.94 -27.17 0.85
N LYS A 50 -13.12 -27.68 1.21
CA LYS A 50 -14.04 -28.32 0.25
C LYS A 50 -14.65 -27.35 -0.75
N LEU A 51 -14.67 -26.04 -0.46
CA LEU A 51 -15.14 -25.02 -1.40
C LEU A 51 -14.17 -24.83 -2.56
N TYR A 52 -12.88 -25.19 -2.39
CA TYR A 52 -11.84 -25.02 -3.39
C TYR A 52 -11.50 -26.34 -4.07
N ASN A 53 -11.79 -26.44 -5.37
CA ASN A 53 -11.40 -27.60 -6.19
C ASN A 53 -9.88 -27.65 -6.43
N LYS A 54 -9.22 -26.49 -6.50
CA LYS A 54 -7.78 -26.33 -6.72
C LYS A 54 -7.28 -25.11 -5.96
N VAL A 55 -6.00 -25.10 -5.57
CA VAL A 55 -5.36 -23.92 -5.00
C VAL A 55 -5.34 -22.80 -6.06
N PRO A 56 -5.82 -21.59 -5.74
CA PRO A 56 -5.77 -20.43 -6.63
C PRO A 56 -4.34 -20.08 -7.10
N PRO A 57 -4.17 -19.28 -8.18
CA PRO A 57 -2.86 -19.02 -8.77
C PRO A 57 -1.88 -18.30 -7.84
N ASN A 58 -2.35 -17.53 -6.86
CA ASN A 58 -1.47 -16.88 -5.88
C ASN A 58 -1.30 -17.66 -4.56
N GLY A 59 -1.96 -18.81 -4.42
CA GLY A 59 -2.01 -19.58 -3.18
C GLY A 59 -3.36 -19.44 -2.47
N LEU A 60 -3.46 -20.03 -1.27
CA LEU A 60 -4.66 -19.92 -0.43
C LEU A 60 -4.25 -19.75 1.03
N VAL A 61 -4.89 -18.81 1.71
CA VAL A 61 -4.73 -18.62 3.16
C VAL A 61 -6.06 -18.92 3.85
N VAL A 62 -5.99 -19.70 4.93
CA VAL A 62 -7.14 -20.11 5.72
C VAL A 62 -6.81 -19.94 7.20
N TYR A 63 -7.59 -19.11 7.88
CA TYR A 63 -7.57 -18.93 9.33
C TYR A 63 -8.86 -19.47 9.93
N THR A 64 -8.75 -20.47 10.81
CA THR A 64 -9.91 -21.01 11.53
C THR A 64 -9.67 -21.10 13.03
N GLY A 65 -10.68 -20.76 13.82
CA GLY A 65 -10.59 -20.88 15.27
C GLY A 65 -11.74 -20.23 16.00
N THR A 66 -11.73 -20.37 17.32
CA THR A 66 -12.61 -19.66 18.24
C THR A 66 -11.81 -18.56 18.91
N ILE A 67 -12.28 -17.32 18.79
CA ILE A 67 -11.75 -16.16 19.53
C ILE A 67 -12.80 -15.70 20.54
N MET A 68 -12.36 -15.11 21.65
CA MET A 68 -13.25 -14.37 22.55
C MET A 68 -13.37 -12.94 22.02
N THR A 69 -14.59 -12.45 21.87
CA THR A 69 -14.85 -11.03 21.59
C THR A 69 -14.78 -10.22 22.90
N ASP A 70 -14.71 -8.89 22.80
CA ASP A 70 -14.65 -7.99 23.95
C ASP A 70 -15.87 -8.15 24.89
N ASP A 71 -17.00 -8.59 24.35
CA ASP A 71 -18.22 -8.94 25.11
C ASP A 71 -18.12 -10.26 25.89
N GLY A 72 -16.96 -10.92 25.89
CA GLY A 72 -16.74 -12.23 26.53
C GLY A 72 -17.44 -13.41 25.85
N LYS A 73 -17.99 -13.22 24.64
CA LYS A 73 -18.64 -14.27 23.86
C LYS A 73 -17.64 -15.00 22.96
N GLU A 74 -17.80 -16.32 22.80
CA GLU A 74 -16.99 -17.10 21.86
C GLU A 74 -17.50 -16.91 20.43
N LYS A 75 -16.67 -16.33 19.55
CA LYS A 75 -16.94 -16.18 18.12
C LYS A 75 -16.08 -17.15 17.33
N LYS A 76 -16.73 -17.95 16.48
CA LYS A 76 -16.03 -18.79 15.49
C LYS A 76 -15.60 -17.91 14.32
N VAL A 77 -14.30 -17.81 14.09
CA VAL A 77 -13.68 -17.09 12.97
C VAL A 77 -13.24 -18.10 11.94
N ASN A 78 -13.73 -17.91 10.72
CA ASN A 78 -13.36 -18.68 9.54
C ASN A 78 -13.12 -17.68 8.42
N ILE A 79 -11.86 -17.39 8.12
CA ILE A 79 -11.45 -16.46 7.07
C ILE A 79 -10.66 -17.26 6.05
N ASP A 80 -11.09 -17.18 4.79
CA ASP A 80 -10.42 -17.80 3.66
C ASP A 80 -10.34 -16.80 2.50
N PHE A 81 -9.16 -16.62 1.93
CA PHE A 81 -8.95 -15.70 0.82
C PHE A 81 -7.71 -16.09 -0.01
N GLU A 82 -7.69 -15.63 -1.26
CA GLU A 82 -6.52 -15.66 -2.13
C GLU A 82 -5.68 -14.39 -1.91
N PRO A 83 -4.37 -14.52 -1.61
CA PRO A 83 -3.48 -13.36 -1.48
C PRO A 83 -3.26 -12.67 -2.84
N PHE A 84 -2.93 -11.38 -2.81
CA PHE A 84 -2.72 -10.59 -4.04
C PHE A 84 -1.40 -10.90 -4.76
N LYS A 85 -0.42 -11.48 -4.07
CA LYS A 85 0.88 -11.93 -4.59
C LYS A 85 1.04 -13.43 -4.33
N PRO A 86 1.75 -14.18 -5.21
CA PRO A 86 2.00 -15.60 -5.03
C PRO A 86 2.87 -15.87 -3.79
N ILE A 87 2.38 -16.71 -2.88
CA ILE A 87 3.09 -17.09 -1.65
C ILE A 87 3.93 -18.36 -1.87
N ASN A 88 5.23 -18.34 -1.60
CA ASN A 88 6.07 -19.54 -1.72
C ASN A 88 6.14 -20.39 -0.44
N THR A 89 5.64 -19.90 0.68
CA THR A 89 5.67 -20.58 1.97
C THR A 89 4.45 -21.50 2.16
N SER A 90 4.69 -22.75 2.61
CA SER A 90 3.64 -23.61 3.13
C SER A 90 3.71 -23.60 4.65
N LEU A 91 2.58 -23.31 5.32
CA LEU A 91 2.52 -23.21 6.77
C LEU A 91 1.26 -23.88 7.31
N TYR A 92 1.41 -24.71 8.32
CA TYR A 92 0.30 -25.24 9.13
C TYR A 92 0.72 -25.16 10.59
N LEU A 93 0.04 -24.34 11.37
CA LEU A 93 0.29 -24.16 12.80
C LEU A 93 -1.03 -24.09 13.57
N CYS A 94 -1.09 -24.81 14.68
CA CYS A 94 -2.17 -24.71 15.66
C CYS A 94 -1.64 -24.11 16.96
N ASP A 95 -1.89 -22.82 17.19
CA ASP A 95 -1.39 -22.08 18.36
C ASP A 95 -2.50 -21.22 19.01
N ASN A 96 -2.17 -20.51 20.08
CA ASN A 96 -3.03 -19.56 20.78
C ASN A 96 -3.16 -18.19 20.09
N LYS A 97 -2.53 -18.00 18.92
CA LYS A 97 -2.65 -16.83 18.04
C LYS A 97 -2.68 -17.25 16.58
N PHE A 98 -3.13 -16.36 15.69
CA PHE A 98 -2.98 -16.56 14.25
C PHE A 98 -1.59 -16.09 13.80
N HIS A 99 -0.91 -16.88 12.98
CA HIS A 99 0.38 -16.53 12.40
C HIS A 99 0.15 -15.81 11.06
N THR A 100 0.42 -14.51 11.05
CA THR A 100 0.30 -13.63 9.87
C THR A 100 1.66 -13.21 9.31
N GLU A 101 2.76 -13.78 9.81
CA GLU A 101 4.14 -13.45 9.41
C GLU A 101 4.34 -13.54 7.88
N ALA A 102 3.85 -14.62 7.27
CA ALA A 102 3.93 -14.82 5.82
C ALA A 102 3.06 -13.86 5.00
N LEU A 103 2.01 -13.27 5.60
CA LEU A 103 1.20 -12.22 4.95
C LEU A 103 1.86 -10.85 5.09
N ASN A 104 2.49 -10.57 6.23
CA ASN A 104 3.21 -9.33 6.46
C ASN A 104 4.33 -9.14 5.43
N GLU A 105 5.06 -10.21 5.09
CA GLU A 105 6.08 -10.19 4.03
C GLU A 105 5.50 -9.80 2.66
N LEU A 106 4.24 -10.17 2.35
CA LEU A 106 3.60 -9.78 1.09
C LEU A 106 3.16 -8.32 1.10
N LEU A 107 2.67 -7.86 2.26
CA LEU A 107 2.19 -6.50 2.52
C LEU A 107 3.33 -5.49 2.60
N GLU A 108 4.57 -5.94 2.80
CA GLU A 108 5.74 -5.13 2.50
C GLU A 108 5.66 -4.72 1.01
N SER A 109 5.45 -3.42 0.85
CA SER A 109 5.18 -2.80 -0.44
C SER A 109 6.44 -2.84 -1.29
N ASP A 110 6.53 -3.86 -2.11
CA ASP A 110 7.61 -3.94 -3.06
C ASP A 110 7.29 -3.06 -4.26
N ASN A 111 7.50 -1.76 -4.07
CA ASN A 111 7.71 -0.87 -5.21
C ASN A 111 8.83 -1.48 -6.03
N LYS A 112 8.55 -1.76 -7.31
CA LYS A 112 9.56 -2.31 -8.21
C LYS A 112 10.57 -1.21 -8.52
N TYR A 113 11.81 -1.40 -8.11
CA TYR A 113 12.91 -0.47 -8.39
C TYR A 113 13.79 -1.02 -9.51
N GLY A 114 14.20 -0.15 -10.41
CA GLY A 114 15.13 -0.48 -11.49
C GLY A 114 16.56 -0.18 -11.08
N PHE A 115 17.49 -1.02 -11.52
CA PHE A 115 18.92 -0.82 -11.37
C PHE A 115 19.61 -0.92 -12.72
N ILE A 116 20.42 0.08 -13.04
CA ILE A 116 21.33 0.07 -14.18
C ILE A 116 22.74 0.10 -13.63
N ILE A 117 23.48 -1.00 -13.75
CA ILE A 117 24.89 -1.06 -13.36
C ILE A 117 25.73 -0.91 -14.61
N MET A 118 26.45 0.21 -14.70
CA MET A 118 27.40 0.48 -15.77
C MET A 118 28.82 0.21 -15.30
N ASP A 119 29.53 -0.61 -16.05
CA ASP A 119 30.97 -0.81 -15.89
C ASP A 119 31.68 -0.66 -17.24
N GLY A 120 33.00 -0.51 -17.21
CA GLY A 120 33.82 -0.42 -18.41
C GLY A 120 33.86 -1.70 -19.25
N ASN A 121 33.50 -2.84 -18.66
CA ASN A 121 33.48 -4.16 -19.31
C ASN A 121 32.06 -4.61 -19.74
N GLY A 122 31.02 -3.86 -19.38
CA GLY A 122 29.63 -4.23 -19.66
C GLY A 122 28.63 -3.58 -18.72
N SER A 123 27.35 -3.81 -19.01
CA SER A 123 26.25 -3.27 -18.20
C SER A 123 25.25 -4.36 -17.83
N LEU A 124 24.64 -4.20 -16.66
CA LEU A 124 23.58 -5.06 -16.15
C LEU A 124 22.33 -4.24 -15.87
N PHE A 125 21.18 -4.76 -16.29
CA PHE A 125 19.85 -4.23 -16.00
C PHE A 125 19.15 -5.22 -15.09
N GLY A 126 18.72 -4.75 -13.93
CA GLY A 126 18.05 -5.55 -12.93
C GLY A 126 16.89 -4.81 -12.31
N THR A 127 16.00 -5.55 -11.67
CA THR A 127 14.93 -5.00 -10.85
C THR A 127 14.99 -5.58 -9.45
N LEU A 128 14.67 -4.75 -8.47
CA LEU A 128 14.48 -5.15 -7.09
C LEU A 128 13.01 -4.93 -6.72
N CYS A 129 12.37 -5.97 -6.23
CA CYS A 129 11.00 -5.95 -5.73
C CYS A 129 11.07 -6.55 -4.32
N GLY A 130 11.18 -5.68 -3.31
CA GLY A 130 11.38 -6.10 -1.93
C GLY A 130 12.69 -6.83 -1.74
N ASN A 131 12.59 -8.07 -1.28
CA ASN A 131 13.72 -8.98 -1.14
C ASN A 131 14.03 -9.79 -2.42
N THR A 132 13.16 -9.70 -3.44
CA THR A 132 13.36 -10.43 -4.71
C THR A 132 14.16 -9.58 -5.69
N ARG A 133 15.33 -10.08 -6.09
CA ARG A 133 16.16 -9.49 -7.16
C ARG A 133 15.97 -10.28 -8.45
N GLU A 134 15.81 -9.57 -9.56
CA GLU A 134 15.71 -10.17 -10.89
C GLU A 134 16.71 -9.49 -11.83
N VAL A 135 17.57 -10.27 -12.49
CA VAL A 135 18.46 -9.75 -13.54
C VAL A 135 17.74 -9.91 -14.87
N MET A 136 17.32 -8.79 -15.47
CA MET A 136 16.58 -8.79 -16.73
C MET A 136 17.50 -9.04 -17.91
N HIS A 137 18.63 -8.33 -17.97
CA HIS A 137 19.57 -8.44 -19.07
C HIS A 137 20.97 -8.02 -18.65
N LYS A 138 21.98 -8.66 -19.26
CA LYS A 138 23.38 -8.26 -19.13
C LYS A 138 24.08 -8.40 -20.48
N PHE A 139 24.95 -7.46 -20.79
CA PHE A 139 25.81 -7.56 -21.96
C PHE A 139 27.21 -7.03 -21.64
N LEU A 140 28.19 -7.57 -22.37
CA LEU A 140 29.60 -7.19 -22.24
C LEU A 140 29.98 -6.21 -23.36
N VAL A 141 30.95 -5.34 -23.06
CA VAL A 141 31.52 -4.38 -24.01
C VAL A 141 33.02 -4.34 -23.83
N ASP A 142 33.74 -4.33 -24.94
CA ASP A 142 35.18 -4.09 -24.95
C ASP A 142 35.47 -2.65 -25.40
N LEU A 143 35.78 -1.78 -24.42
CA LEU A 143 36.09 -0.38 -24.66
C LEU A 143 37.61 -0.17 -24.81
N PRO A 144 38.06 0.64 -25.79
CA PRO A 144 39.46 0.98 -25.92
C PRO A 144 40.02 1.60 -24.62
N LYS A 145 41.16 1.09 -24.16
CA LYS A 145 41.80 1.58 -22.92
C LYS A 145 42.51 2.92 -23.16
N LYS A 146 42.85 3.62 -22.06
CA LYS A 146 43.67 4.83 -22.16
C LYS A 146 45.07 4.39 -22.54
N HIS A 147 45.59 4.87 -23.67
CA HIS A 147 46.96 4.64 -24.08
C HIS A 147 47.74 5.95 -24.04
N GLY A 148 48.85 5.97 -23.31
CA GLY A 148 49.80 7.09 -23.31
C GLY A 148 50.89 6.99 -24.39
N ARG A 149 50.96 5.85 -25.08
CA ARG A 149 51.92 5.57 -26.16
C ARG A 149 51.20 5.65 -27.50
N GLY A 150 51.64 6.52 -28.40
CA GLY A 150 50.96 6.71 -29.70
C GLY A 150 51.53 7.77 -30.65
N GLY A 151 52.46 8.62 -30.20
CA GLY A 151 53.06 9.66 -31.06
C GLY A 151 51.99 10.50 -31.77
N GLN A 152 52.12 10.68 -33.09
CA GLN A 152 51.15 11.41 -33.93
C GLN A 152 49.75 10.78 -33.94
N SER A 153 49.64 9.47 -33.73
CA SER A 153 48.35 8.75 -33.73
C SER A 153 47.61 8.81 -32.40
N ALA A 154 48.20 9.40 -31.34
CA ALA A 154 47.60 9.47 -30.01
C ALA A 154 46.23 10.17 -30.01
N LEU A 155 46.10 11.27 -30.77
CA LEU A 155 44.84 12.02 -30.87
C LEU A 155 43.73 11.18 -31.53
N ARG A 156 44.07 10.38 -32.55
CA ARG A 156 43.11 9.48 -33.22
C ARG A 156 42.61 8.40 -32.26
N PHE A 157 43.48 7.78 -31.47
CA PHE A 157 43.08 6.78 -30.48
C PHE A 157 42.22 7.37 -29.36
N ALA A 158 42.51 8.60 -28.94
CA ALA A 158 41.66 9.33 -27.99
C ALA A 158 40.25 9.57 -28.57
N ARG A 159 40.14 10.00 -29.83
CA ARG A 159 38.85 10.20 -30.51
C ARG A 159 38.05 8.90 -30.64
N LEU A 160 38.67 7.83 -31.12
CA LEU A 160 38.04 6.50 -31.23
C LEU A 160 37.53 6.00 -29.87
N ARG A 161 38.27 6.29 -28.80
CA ARG A 161 37.86 5.94 -27.45
C ARG A 161 36.59 6.68 -27.02
N VAL A 162 36.56 8.00 -27.21
CA VAL A 162 35.39 8.82 -26.87
C VAL A 162 34.18 8.41 -27.70
N GLU A 163 34.37 8.15 -28.99
CA GLU A 163 33.32 7.67 -29.89
C GLU A 163 32.73 6.32 -29.43
N LYS A 164 33.59 5.35 -29.08
CA LYS A 164 33.13 4.05 -28.55
C LYS A 164 32.41 4.17 -27.21
N ARG A 165 32.85 5.07 -26.33
CA ARG A 165 32.15 5.36 -25.07
C ARG A 165 30.78 5.98 -25.30
N HIS A 166 30.68 6.96 -26.19
CA HIS A 166 29.42 7.59 -26.54
C HIS A 166 28.42 6.56 -27.13
N ASN A 167 28.89 5.68 -28.01
CA ASN A 167 28.08 4.57 -28.54
C ASN A 167 27.66 3.57 -27.45
N TYR A 168 28.50 3.35 -26.44
CA TYR A 168 28.15 2.50 -25.30
C TYR A 168 27.05 3.14 -24.44
N VAL A 169 27.19 4.43 -24.08
CA VAL A 169 26.16 5.18 -23.34
C VAL A 169 24.84 5.18 -24.11
N ARG A 170 24.87 5.42 -25.43
CA ARG A 170 23.69 5.33 -26.30
C ARG A 170 23.02 3.95 -26.23
N LYS A 171 23.79 2.88 -26.39
CA LYS A 171 23.27 1.52 -26.32
C LYS A 171 22.64 1.23 -24.95
N VAL A 172 23.26 1.69 -23.86
CA VAL A 172 22.69 1.52 -22.51
C VAL A 172 21.39 2.30 -22.36
N ALA A 173 21.32 3.54 -22.84
CA ALA A 173 20.12 4.37 -22.82
C ALA A 173 18.96 3.73 -23.61
N GLU A 174 19.22 3.23 -24.83
CA GLU A 174 18.23 2.56 -25.66
C GLU A 174 17.69 1.27 -25.01
N MET A 175 18.58 0.46 -24.41
CA MET A 175 18.17 -0.75 -23.70
C MET A 175 17.40 -0.44 -22.41
N ALA A 176 17.73 0.67 -21.74
CA ALA A 176 16.98 1.13 -20.57
C ALA A 176 15.52 1.44 -20.92
N VAL A 177 15.28 2.10 -22.05
CA VAL A 177 13.92 2.35 -22.57
C VAL A 177 13.19 1.03 -22.84
N GLN A 178 13.83 0.06 -23.48
CA GLN A 178 13.21 -1.22 -23.80
C GLN A 178 12.78 -2.03 -22.56
N PHE A 179 13.52 -1.95 -21.46
CA PHE A 179 13.24 -2.74 -20.26
C PHE A 179 12.44 -1.99 -19.20
N PHE A 180 12.63 -0.68 -19.05
CA PHE A 180 12.00 0.10 -17.98
C PHE A 180 10.80 0.94 -18.44
N ILE A 181 10.51 0.99 -19.74
CA ILE A 181 9.28 1.62 -20.26
C ILE A 181 8.40 0.54 -20.87
N THR A 182 7.16 0.46 -20.38
CA THR A 182 6.09 -0.35 -20.98
C THR A 182 4.87 0.52 -21.16
N ASN A 183 4.25 0.49 -22.34
CA ASN A 183 3.08 1.33 -22.69
C ASN A 183 3.30 2.83 -22.41
N ASP A 184 4.43 3.37 -22.88
CA ASP A 184 4.80 4.79 -22.73
C ASP A 184 4.96 5.30 -21.28
N ARG A 185 4.97 4.41 -20.28
CA ARG A 185 5.16 4.76 -18.87
C ARG A 185 6.30 3.95 -18.24
N PRO A 186 7.07 4.56 -17.32
CA PRO A 186 8.03 3.81 -16.52
C PRO A 186 7.32 2.69 -15.74
N ASN A 187 7.87 1.48 -15.79
CA ASN A 187 7.33 0.31 -15.08
C ASN A 187 7.92 0.13 -13.67
N VAL A 188 8.85 0.99 -13.29
CA VAL A 188 9.51 1.04 -11.99
C VAL A 188 9.14 2.32 -11.26
N ALA A 189 9.00 2.23 -9.94
CA ALA A 189 8.71 3.36 -9.06
C ALA A 189 9.93 4.28 -8.88
N GLY A 190 11.14 3.75 -9.10
CA GLY A 190 12.39 4.48 -8.99
C GLY A 190 13.50 3.76 -9.75
N LEU A 191 14.46 4.52 -10.25
CA LEU A 191 15.61 4.01 -10.99
C LEU A 191 16.90 4.42 -10.28
N VAL A 192 17.80 3.47 -10.05
CA VAL A 192 19.13 3.72 -9.50
C VAL A 192 20.18 3.49 -10.58
N LEU A 193 21.02 4.50 -10.82
CA LEU A 193 22.16 4.40 -11.71
C LEU A 193 23.41 4.08 -10.89
N ALA A 194 23.89 2.85 -10.99
CA ALA A 194 25.10 2.41 -10.30
C ALA A 194 26.24 2.21 -11.30
N GLY A 195 27.47 2.39 -10.86
CA GLY A 195 28.62 2.05 -11.69
C GLY A 195 29.95 2.45 -11.11
N SER A 196 31.01 1.94 -11.72
CA SER A 196 32.37 2.37 -11.44
C SER A 196 32.69 3.59 -12.30
N ALA A 197 33.36 4.59 -11.69
CA ALA A 197 33.73 5.85 -12.35
C ALA A 197 32.53 6.65 -12.90
N ASP A 198 32.81 7.53 -13.87
CA ASP A 198 31.93 8.63 -14.28
C ASP A 198 30.87 8.26 -15.34
N PHE A 199 30.85 7.01 -15.82
CA PHE A 199 29.96 6.60 -16.93
C PHE A 199 28.47 6.76 -16.63
N LYS A 200 28.08 6.52 -15.39
CA LYS A 200 26.71 6.71 -14.90
C LYS A 200 26.30 8.19 -14.82
N ASN A 201 27.25 9.08 -14.54
CA ASN A 201 27.01 10.54 -14.54
C ASN A 201 26.86 11.02 -15.97
N GLU A 202 27.73 10.54 -16.89
CA GLU A 202 27.59 10.77 -18.33
C GLU A 202 26.22 10.29 -18.84
N LEU A 203 25.73 9.12 -18.41
CA LEU A 203 24.40 8.65 -18.76
C LEU A 203 23.30 9.58 -18.22
N SER A 204 23.35 9.91 -16.93
CA SER A 204 22.34 10.73 -16.25
C SER A 204 22.21 12.16 -16.81
N GLN A 205 23.33 12.74 -17.26
CA GLN A 205 23.39 14.08 -17.85
C GLN A 205 23.22 14.08 -19.36
N SER A 206 23.23 12.92 -20.01
CA SER A 206 23.13 12.85 -21.48
C SER A 206 21.70 13.11 -21.97
N ASP A 207 21.59 13.89 -23.05
CA ASP A 207 20.33 14.09 -23.78
C ASP A 207 19.81 12.81 -24.47
N MET A 208 20.62 11.74 -24.48
CA MET A 208 20.26 10.44 -25.04
C MET A 208 19.41 9.61 -24.09
N PHE A 209 19.43 9.94 -22.79
CA PHE A 209 18.64 9.23 -21.80
C PHE A 209 17.19 9.73 -21.84
N ASP A 210 16.23 8.80 -21.80
CA ASP A 210 14.83 9.17 -21.94
C ASP A 210 14.38 10.08 -20.79
N PRO A 211 13.76 11.25 -21.07
CA PRO A 211 13.34 12.20 -20.04
C PRO A 211 12.39 11.59 -19.01
N ARG A 212 11.57 10.60 -19.40
CA ARG A 212 10.64 9.91 -18.50
C ARG A 212 11.38 9.06 -17.49
N LEU A 213 12.46 8.41 -17.89
CA LEU A 213 13.32 7.65 -16.97
C LEU A 213 14.16 8.59 -16.11
N GLN A 214 14.63 9.70 -16.67
CA GLN A 214 15.40 10.70 -15.95
C GLN A 214 14.62 11.29 -14.76
N ALA A 215 13.31 11.53 -14.92
CA ALA A 215 12.43 11.99 -13.85
C ALA A 215 12.22 10.96 -12.72
N VAL A 216 12.48 9.68 -12.99
CA VAL A 216 12.32 8.56 -12.04
C VAL A 216 13.66 8.15 -11.42
N VAL A 217 14.79 8.76 -11.83
CA VAL A 217 16.10 8.51 -11.21
C VAL A 217 16.09 9.00 -9.77
N LEU A 218 16.25 8.07 -8.82
CA LEU A 218 16.34 8.38 -7.40
C LEU A 218 17.71 8.94 -7.04
N GLY A 219 18.76 8.40 -7.66
CA GLY A 219 20.12 8.76 -7.35
C GLY A 219 21.14 7.95 -8.13
N VAL A 220 22.38 8.37 -7.99
CA VAL A 220 23.55 7.77 -8.62
C VAL A 220 24.45 7.19 -7.53
N VAL A 221 24.85 5.92 -7.67
CA VAL A 221 25.61 5.19 -6.66
C VAL A 221 26.97 4.75 -7.19
N ASP A 222 28.01 5.00 -6.40
CA ASP A 222 29.37 4.48 -6.60
C ASP A 222 29.49 3.04 -6.11
N VAL A 223 29.78 2.12 -7.04
CA VAL A 223 30.08 0.71 -6.72
C VAL A 223 31.49 0.36 -7.15
N SER A 224 32.12 -0.51 -6.37
CA SER A 224 33.50 -0.93 -6.58
C SER A 224 33.63 -2.00 -7.67
N TYR A 225 32.57 -2.77 -7.89
CA TYR A 225 32.53 -3.89 -8.83
C TYR A 225 31.42 -3.70 -9.86
N GLY A 226 31.64 -4.23 -11.08
CA GLY A 226 30.62 -4.31 -12.12
C GLY A 226 29.80 -5.60 -12.05
N GLY A 227 28.79 -5.71 -12.91
CA GLY A 227 27.98 -6.92 -13.08
C GLY A 227 27.13 -7.28 -11.85
N GLU A 228 26.98 -8.57 -11.58
CA GLU A 228 26.09 -9.09 -10.51
C GLU A 228 26.60 -8.78 -9.10
N ASN A 229 27.93 -8.75 -8.90
CA ASN A 229 28.50 -8.37 -7.61
C ASN A 229 28.27 -6.87 -7.33
N GLY A 230 28.44 -6.04 -8.37
CA GLY A 230 28.08 -4.62 -8.33
C GLY A 230 26.60 -4.39 -8.07
N PHE A 231 25.73 -5.26 -8.58
CA PHE A 231 24.29 -5.19 -8.31
C PHE A 231 23.97 -5.34 -6.83
N ASN A 232 24.59 -6.33 -6.16
CA ASN A 232 24.34 -6.56 -4.73
C ASN A 232 24.84 -5.40 -3.87
N GLN A 233 26.03 -4.88 -4.21
CA GLN A 233 26.58 -3.71 -3.54
C GLN A 233 25.70 -2.47 -3.75
N ALA A 234 25.19 -2.27 -4.97
CA ALA A 234 24.27 -1.17 -5.26
C ALA A 234 22.98 -1.27 -4.45
N ILE A 235 22.42 -2.47 -4.28
CA ILE A 235 21.20 -2.70 -3.48
C ILE A 235 21.46 -2.30 -2.02
N GLU A 236 22.58 -2.73 -1.45
CA GLU A 236 22.93 -2.43 -0.05
C GLU A 236 23.11 -0.92 0.17
N LEU A 237 23.86 -0.24 -0.70
CA LEU A 237 24.10 1.20 -0.63
C LEU A 237 22.85 2.04 -0.92
N SER A 238 21.92 1.52 -1.73
CA SER A 238 20.69 2.25 -2.08
C SER A 238 19.56 2.05 -1.07
N SER A 239 19.73 1.16 -0.07
CA SER A 239 18.69 0.81 0.90
C SER A 239 18.06 2.03 1.57
N GLU A 240 18.87 3.02 1.96
CA GLU A 240 18.40 4.28 2.55
C GLU A 240 17.59 5.12 1.55
N MET A 241 18.07 5.26 0.31
CA MET A 241 17.36 5.99 -0.74
C MET A 241 16.00 5.36 -1.07
N LEU A 242 15.95 4.02 -1.09
CA LEU A 242 14.74 3.26 -1.38
C LEU A 242 13.70 3.33 -0.24
N ALA A 243 14.15 3.33 1.01
CA ALA A 243 13.28 3.49 2.18
C ALA A 243 12.61 4.88 2.21
N ASN A 244 13.32 5.90 1.74
CA ASN A 244 12.85 7.28 1.75
C ASN A 244 11.80 7.60 0.66
N VAL A 245 11.62 6.75 -0.36
CA VAL A 245 10.72 7.04 -1.49
C VAL A 245 9.27 7.26 -1.04
N LYS A 246 8.77 6.43 -0.13
CA LYS A 246 7.42 6.59 0.43
C LYS A 246 7.26 7.91 1.17
N PHE A 247 8.24 8.25 2.01
CA PHE A 247 8.22 9.50 2.77
C PHE A 247 8.28 10.73 1.85
N VAL A 248 9.02 10.65 0.75
CA VAL A 248 9.08 11.73 -0.24
C VAL A 248 7.75 11.88 -0.99
N GLN A 249 7.11 10.77 -1.37
CA GLN A 249 5.79 10.80 -2.02
C GLN A 249 4.72 11.35 -1.06
N GLU A 250 4.72 10.89 0.19
CA GLU A 250 3.84 11.37 1.25
C GLU A 250 4.01 12.87 1.50
N LYS A 251 5.26 13.34 1.66
CA LYS A 251 5.57 14.75 1.84
C LYS A 251 5.12 15.59 0.64
N ARG A 252 5.27 15.09 -0.59
CA ARG A 252 4.81 15.77 -1.79
C ARG A 252 3.28 15.84 -1.85
N LEU A 253 2.59 14.78 -1.45
CA LEU A 253 1.13 14.74 -1.41
C LEU A 253 0.58 15.75 -0.40
N ILE A 254 1.11 15.74 0.83
CA ILE A 254 0.71 16.69 1.88
C ILE A 254 1.14 18.12 1.50
N GLY A 255 2.30 18.28 0.87
CA GLY A 255 2.74 19.56 0.32
C GLY A 255 1.74 20.14 -0.68
N ARG A 256 1.23 19.32 -1.61
CA ARG A 256 0.17 19.73 -2.54
C ARG A 256 -1.11 20.13 -1.81
N PHE A 257 -1.50 19.41 -0.77
CA PHE A 257 -2.64 19.77 0.07
C PHE A 257 -2.45 21.14 0.75
N PHE A 258 -1.27 21.41 1.33
CA PHE A 258 -0.97 22.71 1.94
C PHE A 258 -0.81 23.84 0.92
N GLU A 259 -0.38 23.54 -0.30
CA GLU A 259 -0.35 24.52 -1.39
C GLU A 259 -1.77 25.02 -1.72
N GLU A 260 -2.76 24.13 -1.82
CA GLU A 260 -4.16 24.51 -2.06
C GLU A 260 -4.74 25.40 -0.93
N ILE A 261 -4.34 25.15 0.32
CA ILE A 261 -4.67 26.01 1.47
C ILE A 261 -3.99 27.37 1.34
N SER A 262 -2.69 27.39 1.04
CA SER A 262 -1.91 28.63 0.95
C SER A 262 -2.33 29.55 -0.19
N GLN A 263 -2.93 28.99 -1.25
CA GLN A 263 -3.40 29.71 -2.42
C GLN A 263 -4.87 30.15 -2.30
N ASP A 264 -5.57 29.80 -1.21
CA ASP A 264 -7.01 30.01 -1.02
C ASP A 264 -7.84 29.56 -2.23
N SER A 265 -7.47 28.43 -2.84
CA SER A 265 -8.13 27.93 -4.06
C SER A 265 -9.55 27.39 -3.78
N GLY A 266 -9.87 27.15 -2.51
CA GLY A 266 -11.10 26.50 -2.06
C GLY A 266 -11.23 25.03 -2.48
N LYS A 267 -10.16 24.41 -2.99
CA LYS A 267 -10.13 23.01 -3.45
C LYS A 267 -9.57 22.04 -2.42
N PHE A 268 -9.83 22.32 -1.15
CA PHE A 268 -9.41 21.45 -0.05
C PHE A 268 -10.57 21.27 0.91
N VAL A 269 -10.57 20.13 1.59
CA VAL A 269 -11.47 19.85 2.70
C VAL A 269 -10.67 19.24 3.82
N PHE A 270 -11.02 19.58 5.04
CA PHE A 270 -10.49 19.02 6.28
C PHE A 270 -11.68 18.77 7.22
N SER A 271 -11.47 18.17 8.39
CA SER A 271 -12.55 17.70 9.29
C SER A 271 -13.29 16.46 8.77
N VAL A 272 -13.69 15.61 9.71
CA VAL A 272 -14.37 14.34 9.42
C VAL A 272 -15.74 14.58 8.78
N LYS A 273 -16.49 15.56 9.27
CA LYS A 273 -17.86 15.85 8.82
C LYS A 273 -17.86 16.38 7.37
N ASP A 274 -17.12 17.44 7.14
CA ASP A 274 -17.04 18.15 5.86
C ASP A 274 -16.45 17.23 4.78
N THR A 275 -15.44 16.44 5.13
CA THR A 275 -14.83 15.47 4.21
C THR A 275 -15.84 14.40 3.80
N MET A 276 -16.70 13.95 4.70
CA MET A 276 -17.72 12.95 4.40
C MET A 276 -18.84 13.52 3.54
N GLN A 277 -19.30 14.75 3.81
CA GLN A 277 -20.26 15.44 2.94
C GLN A 277 -19.70 15.63 1.53
N CYS A 278 -18.44 16.09 1.41
CA CYS A 278 -17.77 16.24 0.12
C CYS A 278 -17.57 14.90 -0.61
N LEU A 279 -17.36 13.81 0.15
CA LEU A 279 -17.23 12.46 -0.38
C LEU A 279 -18.58 11.97 -0.94
N GLU A 280 -19.69 12.21 -0.23
CA GLU A 280 -21.04 11.88 -0.67
C GLU A 280 -21.46 12.65 -1.93
N MET A 281 -21.03 13.91 -2.05
CA MET A 281 -21.20 14.73 -3.27
C MET A 281 -20.29 14.29 -4.43
N GLY A 282 -19.31 13.41 -4.18
CA GLY A 282 -18.33 12.99 -5.19
C GLY A 282 -17.35 14.10 -5.61
N ALA A 283 -17.16 15.12 -4.78
CA ALA A 283 -16.29 16.26 -5.06
C ALA A 283 -14.80 15.96 -4.84
N VAL A 284 -14.48 14.95 -4.03
CA VAL A 284 -13.10 14.60 -3.65
C VAL A 284 -12.36 13.92 -4.80
N GLU A 285 -11.20 14.47 -5.18
CA GLU A 285 -10.24 13.83 -6.09
C GLU A 285 -9.38 12.83 -5.31
N ILE A 286 -8.64 13.34 -4.32
CA ILE A 286 -7.69 12.57 -3.51
C ILE A 286 -8.10 12.70 -2.05
N LEU A 287 -8.45 11.58 -1.43
CA LEU A 287 -8.78 11.49 -0.02
C LEU A 287 -7.51 11.09 0.75
N ILE A 288 -7.08 11.94 1.68
CA ILE A 288 -5.88 11.78 2.49
C ILE A 288 -6.31 11.40 3.91
N VAL A 289 -5.92 10.21 4.36
CA VAL A 289 -6.32 9.68 5.68
C VAL A 289 -5.10 9.24 6.47
N TRP A 290 -5.03 9.63 7.73
CA TRP A 290 -4.00 9.16 8.64
C TRP A 290 -4.25 7.72 9.06
N GLU A 291 -3.21 6.89 9.01
CA GLU A 291 -3.28 5.45 9.34
C GLU A 291 -3.85 5.13 10.73
N ASN A 292 -3.67 6.02 11.71
CA ASN A 292 -4.13 5.84 13.09
C ASN A 292 -5.28 6.79 13.44
N LEU A 293 -6.17 7.05 12.48
CA LEU A 293 -7.37 7.87 12.71
C LEU A 293 -8.28 7.22 13.76
N ASP A 294 -8.51 7.92 14.86
CA ASP A 294 -9.35 7.47 15.98
C ASP A 294 -10.82 7.91 15.79
N CYS A 295 -11.43 7.45 14.69
CA CYS A 295 -12.82 7.72 14.35
C CYS A 295 -13.56 6.41 14.02
N ASP A 296 -14.64 6.15 14.74
CA ASP A 296 -15.54 5.02 14.49
C ASP A 296 -16.81 5.51 13.79
N ARG A 297 -17.29 4.74 12.82
CA ARG A 297 -18.58 4.92 12.15
C ARG A 297 -19.61 4.03 12.85
N TYR A 298 -20.64 4.66 13.39
CA TYR A 298 -21.78 4.02 14.02
C TYR A 298 -23.00 4.14 13.11
N GLU A 299 -23.63 3.00 12.80
CA GLU A 299 -24.93 2.98 12.15
C GLU A 299 -25.98 2.76 13.24
N LEU A 300 -26.75 3.82 13.51
CA LEU A 300 -27.75 3.89 14.55
C LEU A 300 -29.13 3.74 13.93
N LEU A 301 -29.92 2.77 14.38
CA LEU A 301 -31.31 2.64 14.00
C LEU A 301 -32.18 3.29 15.06
N ASN A 302 -33.06 4.21 14.65
CA ASN A 302 -34.15 4.66 15.53
C ASN A 302 -35.28 3.61 15.50
N PRO A 303 -35.57 2.91 16.61
CA PRO A 303 -36.61 1.89 16.65
C PRO A 303 -38.03 2.44 16.43
N SER A 304 -38.25 3.75 16.62
CA SER A 304 -39.56 4.39 16.49
C SER A 304 -39.87 4.83 15.06
N THR A 305 -38.86 5.27 14.31
CA THR A 305 -39.02 5.80 12.95
C THR A 305 -38.44 4.89 11.86
N SER A 306 -37.72 3.82 12.24
CA SER A 306 -36.96 2.92 11.35
C SER A 306 -35.96 3.63 10.43
N LYS A 307 -35.61 4.89 10.74
CA LYS A 307 -34.57 5.64 10.04
C LYS A 307 -33.20 5.24 10.57
N THR A 308 -32.25 5.03 9.66
CA THR A 308 -30.86 4.75 10.01
C THR A 308 -30.08 6.07 9.94
N GLU A 309 -29.49 6.47 11.05
CA GLU A 309 -28.57 7.60 11.13
C GLU A 309 -27.13 7.09 11.20
N VAL A 310 -26.24 7.71 10.42
CA VAL A 310 -24.81 7.41 10.48
C VAL A 310 -24.15 8.49 11.32
N LYS A 311 -23.55 8.12 12.45
CA LYS A 311 -22.76 9.04 13.28
C LYS A 311 -21.29 8.63 13.27
N LEU A 312 -20.44 9.63 13.11
CA LEU A 312 -18.99 9.50 13.16
C LEU A 312 -18.54 10.06 14.50
N LEU A 313 -18.00 9.20 15.36
CA LEU A 313 -17.67 9.55 16.74
C LEU A 313 -16.22 9.17 17.01
N ASN A 314 -15.49 10.07 17.68
CA ASN A 314 -14.17 9.76 18.22
C ASN A 314 -14.30 8.93 19.50
N ALA A 315 -13.23 8.26 19.95
CA ALA A 315 -13.23 7.45 21.17
C ALA A 315 -13.64 8.22 22.44
N GLU A 316 -13.44 9.54 22.48
CA GLU A 316 -13.89 10.41 23.56
C GLU A 316 -15.40 10.71 23.48
N GLN A 317 -15.90 11.02 22.28
CA GLN A 317 -17.32 11.32 22.04
C GLN A 317 -18.21 10.07 22.17
N ALA A 318 -17.65 8.88 21.89
CA ALA A 318 -18.32 7.62 22.12
C ALA A 318 -18.59 7.32 23.61
N LYS A 319 -17.93 8.02 24.55
CA LYS A 319 -18.23 7.90 26.00
C LYS A 319 -19.45 8.73 26.39
N ASP A 320 -19.77 9.76 25.62
CA ASP A 320 -20.89 10.65 25.92
C ASP A 320 -22.20 10.01 25.46
N THR A 321 -23.03 9.62 26.44
CA THR A 321 -24.32 8.94 26.22
C THR A 321 -25.34 9.81 25.48
N SER A 322 -25.11 11.12 25.37
CA SER A 322 -25.94 12.07 24.64
C SER A 322 -25.98 11.80 23.13
N HIS A 323 -24.91 11.24 22.55
CA HIS A 323 -24.84 10.98 21.10
C HIS A 323 -25.67 9.76 20.66
N PHE A 324 -26.01 8.89 21.60
CA PHE A 324 -26.86 7.70 21.40
C PHE A 324 -28.34 7.96 21.73
N LYS A 325 -28.70 9.20 22.08
CA LYS A 325 -30.08 9.61 22.30
C LYS A 325 -30.55 10.50 21.17
N ASP A 326 -31.73 10.22 20.65
CA ASP A 326 -32.35 11.08 19.65
C ASP A 326 -32.87 12.36 20.32
N LYS A 327 -32.55 13.53 19.75
CA LYS A 327 -32.91 14.84 20.32
C LYS A 327 -34.42 15.10 20.23
N GLU A 328 -35.11 14.45 19.28
CA GLU A 328 -36.55 14.65 19.05
C GLU A 328 -37.44 13.67 19.82
N ALA A 329 -37.02 12.42 20.00
CA ALA A 329 -37.87 11.36 20.56
C ALA A 329 -37.51 10.95 22.00
N GLY A 330 -36.31 11.31 22.50
CA GLY A 330 -35.82 10.83 23.80
C GLY A 330 -35.61 9.32 23.89
N CYS A 331 -35.70 8.61 22.75
CA CYS A 331 -35.45 7.18 22.63
C CYS A 331 -33.95 6.91 22.46
N ASP A 332 -33.47 5.83 23.08
CA ASP A 332 -32.11 5.33 22.88
C ASP A 332 -32.01 4.70 21.48
N LEU A 333 -31.05 5.17 20.69
CA LEU A 333 -30.76 4.66 19.34
C LEU A 333 -30.01 3.32 19.46
N GLU A 334 -30.46 2.31 18.72
CA GLU A 334 -29.79 1.01 18.72
C GLU A 334 -28.59 1.02 17.77
N VAL A 335 -27.42 0.62 18.27
CA VAL A 335 -26.21 0.45 17.45
C VAL A 335 -26.36 -0.84 16.64
N GLN A 336 -26.60 -0.73 15.34
CA GLN A 336 -26.64 -1.88 14.43
C GLN A 336 -25.25 -2.38 14.07
N ASP A 337 -24.39 -1.44 13.66
CA ASP A 337 -23.03 -1.76 13.23
C ASP A 337 -22.05 -0.70 13.74
N LYS A 338 -20.88 -1.20 14.11
CA LYS A 338 -19.74 -0.40 14.56
C LYS A 338 -18.54 -0.80 13.72
N MET A 339 -18.08 0.10 12.86
CA MET A 339 -16.92 -0.12 12.01
C MET A 339 -15.94 1.05 12.12
N PRO A 340 -14.61 0.80 12.16
CA PRO A 340 -13.62 1.87 12.05
C PRO A 340 -13.81 2.64 10.73
N LEU A 341 -13.77 3.97 10.78
CA LEU A 341 -13.98 4.80 9.59
C LEU A 341 -12.94 4.49 8.50
N LEU A 342 -11.71 4.20 8.92
CA LEU A 342 -10.60 3.83 8.03
C LEU A 342 -10.91 2.57 7.20
N GLU A 343 -11.51 1.55 7.84
CA GLU A 343 -11.91 0.31 7.17
C GLU A 343 -13.09 0.55 6.23
N TRP A 344 -14.07 1.36 6.65
CA TRP A 344 -15.20 1.72 5.81
C TRP A 344 -14.78 2.48 4.54
N LEU A 345 -13.85 3.43 4.68
CA LEU A 345 -13.29 4.19 3.55
C LEU A 345 -12.54 3.27 2.59
N ALA A 346 -11.70 2.36 3.11
CA ALA A 346 -10.97 1.39 2.28
C ALA A 346 -11.89 0.47 1.46
N ASN A 347 -13.08 0.13 2.00
CA ASN A 347 -14.05 -0.70 1.30
C ASN A 347 -14.91 0.07 0.29
N ASN A 348 -15.18 1.36 0.53
CA ASN A 348 -16.18 2.13 -0.23
C ASN A 348 -15.61 3.24 -1.13
N TYR A 349 -14.33 3.64 -1.00
CA TYR A 349 -13.76 4.79 -1.75
C TYR A 349 -13.97 4.70 -3.27
N LYS A 350 -13.92 3.48 -3.84
CA LYS A 350 -14.13 3.24 -5.28
C LYS A 350 -15.53 3.62 -5.77
N LYS A 351 -16.54 3.54 -4.91
CA LYS A 351 -17.93 3.91 -5.26
C LYS A 351 -18.06 5.42 -5.49
N PHE A 352 -17.27 6.21 -4.77
CA PHE A 352 -17.27 7.68 -4.86
C PHE A 352 -16.32 8.23 -5.94
N GLY A 353 -15.52 7.36 -6.57
CA GLY A 353 -14.56 7.76 -7.61
C GLY A 353 -13.37 8.59 -7.11
N CYS A 354 -13.10 8.56 -5.80
CA CYS A 354 -11.91 9.20 -5.22
C CYS A 354 -10.71 8.24 -5.20
N THR A 355 -9.49 8.78 -5.09
CA THR A 355 -8.29 8.00 -4.79
C THR A 355 -7.96 8.12 -3.31
N LEU A 356 -7.93 7.00 -2.60
CA LEU A 356 -7.61 6.95 -1.17
C LEU A 356 -6.09 6.78 -0.98
N GLU A 357 -5.48 7.70 -0.22
CA GLU A 357 -4.06 7.70 0.12
C GLU A 357 -3.89 7.73 1.65
N PHE A 358 -3.10 6.79 2.18
CA PHE A 358 -2.78 6.72 3.60
C PHE A 358 -1.48 7.45 3.91
N VAL A 359 -1.51 8.29 4.94
CA VAL A 359 -0.34 9.06 5.41
C VAL A 359 0.02 8.69 6.85
N THR A 360 1.24 9.02 7.25
CA THR A 360 1.79 8.77 8.57
C THR A 360 2.14 10.10 9.26
N ASN A 361 2.46 10.05 10.55
CA ASN A 361 2.86 11.24 11.31
C ASN A 361 4.39 11.37 11.45
N LYS A 362 5.17 10.65 10.63
CA LYS A 362 6.63 10.59 10.73
C LYS A 362 7.32 11.81 10.13
N SER A 363 6.71 12.44 9.13
CA SER A 363 7.19 13.69 8.53
C SER A 363 6.72 14.91 9.33
N GLN A 364 7.41 16.05 9.20
CA GLN A 364 6.98 17.30 9.83
C GLN A 364 5.61 17.74 9.30
N GLU A 365 5.42 17.62 7.99
CA GLU A 365 4.18 17.92 7.27
C GLU A 365 3.05 16.97 7.70
N GLY A 366 3.33 15.66 7.82
CA GLY A 366 2.39 14.67 8.33
C GLY A 366 1.99 14.92 9.78
N SER A 367 2.93 15.34 10.63
CA SER A 367 2.62 15.73 12.01
C SER A 367 1.70 16.95 12.08
N GLN A 368 1.91 17.95 11.21
CA GLN A 368 1.03 19.10 11.07
C GLN A 368 -0.36 18.71 10.55
N PHE A 369 -0.43 17.82 9.56
CA PHE A 369 -1.70 17.31 9.03
C PHE A 369 -2.52 16.59 10.12
N CYS A 370 -1.89 15.68 10.85
CA CYS A 370 -2.57 14.90 11.89
C CYS A 370 -3.04 15.78 13.06
N ARG A 371 -2.17 16.67 13.56
CA ARG A 371 -2.47 17.51 14.75
C ARG A 371 -3.29 18.75 14.42
N GLY A 372 -3.09 19.35 13.24
CA GLY A 372 -3.74 20.60 12.85
C GLY A 372 -5.10 20.38 12.19
N PHE A 373 -5.24 19.33 11.38
CA PHE A 373 -6.43 19.11 10.54
C PHE A 373 -7.24 17.86 10.91
N GLY A 374 -6.92 17.22 12.05
CA GLY A 374 -7.67 16.08 12.57
C GLY A 374 -7.39 14.75 11.87
N GLY A 375 -6.33 14.67 11.06
CA GLY A 375 -5.89 13.41 10.45
C GLY A 375 -6.74 12.90 9.28
N ILE A 376 -7.71 13.69 8.82
CA ILE A 376 -8.49 13.40 7.61
C ILE A 376 -8.64 14.69 6.80
N GLY A 377 -8.53 14.56 5.48
CA GLY A 377 -8.75 15.65 4.56
C GLY A 377 -8.77 15.18 3.13
N GLY A 378 -9.01 16.10 2.20
CA GLY A 378 -9.05 15.76 0.78
C GLY A 378 -8.73 16.95 -0.10
N ILE A 379 -8.25 16.63 -1.30
CA ILE A 379 -8.12 17.59 -2.40
C ILE A 379 -9.37 17.44 -3.26
N LEU A 380 -10.10 18.53 -3.44
CA LEU A 380 -11.35 18.57 -4.21
C LEU A 380 -11.07 18.82 -5.69
N ARG A 381 -11.91 18.26 -6.56
CA ARG A 381 -11.85 18.48 -8.02
C ARG A 381 -12.25 19.91 -8.40
N TYR A 382 -13.22 20.45 -7.66
CA TYR A 382 -13.79 21.77 -7.83
C TYR A 382 -14.04 22.39 -6.46
N GLN A 383 -14.15 23.72 -6.41
CA GLN A 383 -14.41 24.46 -5.18
C GLN A 383 -15.83 24.13 -4.69
N VAL A 384 -15.95 23.82 -3.40
CA VAL A 384 -17.22 23.60 -2.72
C VAL A 384 -17.35 24.62 -1.61
N ASN A 385 -18.46 25.36 -1.58
CA ASN A 385 -18.77 26.28 -0.48
C ASN A 385 -19.37 25.48 0.68
N LEU A 386 -18.52 25.00 1.58
CA LEU A 386 -18.93 24.29 2.80
C LEU A 386 -19.81 25.17 3.71
N ALA A 387 -19.62 26.49 3.69
CA ALA A 387 -20.40 27.43 4.48
C ALA A 387 -21.87 27.54 4.05
N GLU A 388 -22.23 27.18 2.81
CA GLU A 388 -23.64 27.14 2.38
C GLU A 388 -24.33 25.86 2.83
N LEU A 389 -23.57 24.80 3.13
CA LEU A 389 -24.09 23.50 3.54
C LEU A 389 -24.36 23.40 5.06
N GLU A 390 -23.61 24.13 5.88
CA GLU A 390 -23.91 24.24 7.32
C GLU A 390 -25.25 24.95 7.57
N VAL A 391 -25.65 25.84 6.65
CA VAL A 391 -26.90 26.61 6.76
C VAL A 391 -28.13 25.71 6.49
N ASP A 392 -28.02 24.69 5.64
CA ASP A 392 -29.16 23.80 5.34
C ASP A 392 -29.55 22.88 6.51
N GLU A 393 -28.62 22.50 7.41
CA GLU A 393 -28.97 21.71 8.62
C GLU A 393 -29.73 22.55 9.67
N ASP A 394 -29.47 23.86 9.74
CA ASP A 394 -30.14 24.77 10.66
C ASP A 394 -31.43 25.38 10.05
N GLU A 395 -31.47 25.67 8.75
CA GLU A 395 -32.66 26.24 8.07
C GLU A 395 -33.78 25.21 7.84
N VAL A 396 -33.48 23.90 7.71
CA VAL A 396 -34.54 22.87 7.68
C VAL A 396 -35.22 22.76 9.05
N ASN A 397 -34.51 23.06 10.14
CA ASN A 397 -35.10 23.11 11.48
C ASN A 397 -35.91 24.38 11.72
N ASP A 398 -35.58 25.53 11.13
CA ASP A 398 -36.35 26.77 11.32
C ASP A 398 -37.53 26.91 10.32
N ALA A 399 -37.46 26.30 9.14
CA ALA A 399 -38.52 26.38 8.12
C ALA A 399 -39.77 25.53 8.44
N LEU A 400 -39.69 24.60 9.40
CA LEU A 400 -40.83 23.75 9.83
C LEU A 400 -41.65 24.35 11.00
N TRP A 401 -41.25 25.52 11.53
CA TRP A 401 -41.93 26.18 12.66
C TRP A 401 -42.48 27.58 12.35
N SER A 402 -42.56 28.00 11.08
CA SER A 402 -43.03 29.35 10.73
C SER A 402 -44.36 29.44 9.97
N ASP A 403 -45.13 28.34 9.86
CA ASP A 403 -46.45 28.33 9.19
C ASP A 403 -47.61 28.07 10.17
N ASP A 404 -47.59 28.74 11.33
CA ASP A 404 -48.78 28.96 12.17
C ASP A 404 -48.79 30.44 12.61
N ASP A 405 -49.31 31.33 11.75
CA ASP A 405 -49.94 32.60 12.13
C ASP A 405 -50.51 33.33 10.89
N PHE A 406 -51.77 33.03 10.51
CA PHE A 406 -52.91 33.99 10.51
C PHE A 406 -54.21 33.40 9.94
#